data_AF-A0A221V0K9-F1
#
_entry.id   AF-A0A221V0K9-F1
#
_cell.length_a   1.000
_cell.length_b   1.000
_cell.length_c   1.000
_cell.angle_alpha   90.00
_cell.angle_beta   90.00
_cell.angle_gamma   90.00
#
_symmetry.space_group_name_H-M   'P 1'
#
loop_
_entity.id
_entity.type
_entity.pdbx_description
1 polymer ?
#
loop_
_entity_poly.entity_id
_entity_poly.type
_entity_poly.pdbx_seq_one_letter_code
_entity_poly.pdbx_strand_id
1 'polypeptide(L)'
;MKNKVILLFLLLISFGGFTQNLTEKEFVILTFEMDRNKDSHGTFIYYWVAELEKYEKVDEYKEPKIYSLFLHEFYGSDQLESCCLGKVSYPYTMTTGTEFNFPDNYSEYLTELRELVKKNRQKIQVIKKEWKDGYREKVTVYATPVRGKLCTCEFGGDRFLTKGDRISFPKGNYEIIKNYLTKEKRILLYKDFSDFDYSNTDYRTGK
;
A
#
# COMPACT_ATOMS: atom_id res chain seq x y z
N MET A 1 52.59 -2.36 -0.76
CA MET A 1 51.45 -3.29 -0.87
C MET A 1 50.38 -3.11 0.23
N LYS A 2 50.73 -2.71 1.47
CA LYS A 2 49.75 -2.45 2.55
C LYS A 2 48.65 -1.42 2.19
N ASN A 3 48.98 -0.34 1.47
CA ASN A 3 47.99 0.69 1.10
C ASN A 3 47.01 0.26 0.00
N LYS A 4 47.35 -0.74 -0.83
CA LYS A 4 46.43 -1.24 -1.88
C LYS A 4 45.32 -2.12 -1.32
N VAL A 5 45.57 -2.80 -0.19
CA VAL A 5 44.58 -3.67 0.47
C VAL A 5 43.53 -2.83 1.21
N ILE A 6 43.93 -1.70 1.80
CA ILE A 6 43.02 -0.78 2.50
C ILE A 6 42.02 -0.12 1.52
N LEU A 7 42.48 0.24 0.31
CA LEU A 7 41.60 0.84 -0.71
C LEU A 7 40.52 -0.14 -1.21
N LEU A 8 40.87 -1.44 -1.34
CA LEU A 8 39.92 -2.47 -1.73
C LEU A 8 38.85 -2.72 -0.65
N PHE A 9 39.25 -2.64 0.62
CA PHE A 9 38.34 -2.82 1.76
C PHE A 9 37.36 -1.63 1.90
N LEU A 10 37.82 -0.39 1.66
CA LEU A 10 36.96 0.79 1.63
C LEU A 10 35.97 0.78 0.46
N LEU A 11 36.37 0.26 -0.71
CA LEU A 11 35.46 0.10 -1.85
C LEU A 11 34.34 -0.92 -1.55
N LEU A 12 34.65 -2.00 -0.83
CA LEU A 12 33.67 -3.03 -0.46
C LEU A 12 32.62 -2.52 0.53
N ILE A 13 32.97 -1.57 1.40
CA ILE A 13 32.03 -0.95 2.35
C ILE A 13 31.10 0.05 1.62
N SER A 14 31.55 0.67 0.53
CA SER A 14 30.71 1.58 -0.27
C SER A 14 29.64 0.91 -1.14
N PHE A 15 29.66 -0.42 -1.29
CA PHE A 15 28.60 -1.17 -1.99
C PHE A 15 27.49 -1.67 -1.06
N GLY A 16 27.53 -1.33 0.23
CA GLY A 16 26.39 -1.46 1.14
C GLY A 16 25.30 -0.45 0.82
N GLY A 17 24.75 -0.46 -0.39
CA GLY A 17 23.48 0.20 -0.66
C GLY A 17 22.46 -0.40 0.32
N PHE A 18 21.89 0.44 1.17
CA PHE A 18 20.88 0.06 2.16
C PHE A 18 19.62 -0.42 1.44
N THR A 19 19.64 -1.65 0.92
CA THR A 19 18.42 -2.33 0.53
C THR A 19 17.61 -2.55 1.80
N GLN A 20 16.30 -2.33 1.73
CA GLN A 20 15.45 -2.69 2.86
C GLN A 20 15.62 -4.17 3.16
N ASN A 21 15.72 -4.52 4.44
CA ASN A 21 15.60 -5.91 4.85
C ASN A 21 14.12 -6.31 4.71
N LEU A 22 13.75 -6.76 3.51
CA LEU A 22 12.41 -7.19 3.14
C LEU A 22 12.09 -8.52 3.82
N THR A 23 11.77 -8.41 5.11
CA THR A 23 11.22 -9.47 5.92
C THR A 23 9.75 -9.66 5.60
N GLU A 24 9.32 -10.90 5.61
CA GLU A 24 7.91 -11.24 5.46
C GLU A 24 7.14 -10.78 6.70
N LYS A 25 5.98 -10.15 6.47
CA LYS A 25 5.14 -9.58 7.52
C LYS A 25 3.68 -9.95 7.28
N GLU A 26 2.93 -10.04 8.36
CA GLU A 26 1.47 -10.15 8.32
C GLU A 26 0.86 -8.75 8.38
N PHE A 27 -0.06 -8.46 7.49
CA PHE A 27 -0.78 -7.19 7.43
C PHE A 27 -2.14 -7.37 6.76
N VAL A 28 -2.97 -6.34 6.80
CA VAL A 28 -4.26 -6.34 6.14
C VAL A 28 -4.24 -5.36 4.99
N ILE A 29 -4.56 -5.84 3.79
CA ILE A 29 -4.86 -4.97 2.66
C ILE A 29 -6.30 -4.48 2.82
N LEU A 30 -6.46 -3.17 2.98
CA LEU A 30 -7.74 -2.50 2.97
C LEU A 30 -8.08 -2.11 1.53
N THR A 31 -9.33 -2.38 1.13
CA THR A 31 -9.87 -1.97 -0.16
C THR A 31 -11.07 -1.08 0.07
N PHE A 32 -11.02 0.14 -0.47
CA PHE A 32 -12.15 1.07 -0.46
C PHE A 32 -12.75 1.10 -1.85
N GLU A 33 -13.97 0.60 -1.99
CA GLU A 33 -14.76 0.71 -3.22
C GLU A 33 -15.76 1.85 -3.07
N MET A 34 -15.64 2.89 -3.89
CA MET A 34 -16.49 4.06 -3.86
C MET A 34 -17.36 4.11 -5.11
N ASP A 35 -18.68 4.11 -4.89
CA ASP A 35 -19.72 4.30 -5.90
C ASP A 35 -20.38 5.66 -5.72
N ARG A 36 -20.60 6.37 -6.83
CA ARG A 36 -21.22 7.70 -6.85
C ARG A 36 -22.39 7.72 -7.82
N ASN A 37 -23.56 8.18 -7.36
CA ASN A 37 -24.80 8.09 -8.13
C ASN A 37 -24.81 8.94 -9.43
N LYS A 38 -24.02 10.01 -9.48
CA LYS A 38 -23.93 10.91 -10.65
C LYS A 38 -22.64 10.73 -11.46
N ASP A 39 -21.83 9.72 -11.15
CA ASP A 39 -20.56 9.50 -11.84
C ASP A 39 -20.71 8.57 -13.05
N SER A 40 -20.05 8.93 -14.15
CA SER A 40 -20.03 8.14 -15.37
C SER A 40 -18.91 7.09 -15.36
N HIS A 41 -17.91 7.23 -14.48
CA HIS A 41 -16.65 6.50 -14.57
C HIS A 41 -16.60 5.13 -13.85
N GLY A 42 -17.70 4.69 -13.24
CA GLY A 42 -17.80 3.39 -12.55
C GLY A 42 -17.40 3.46 -11.08
N THR A 43 -16.93 2.35 -10.53
CA THR A 43 -16.48 2.23 -9.13
C THR A 43 -15.01 2.64 -9.03
N PHE A 44 -14.71 3.50 -8.07
CA PHE A 44 -13.35 3.89 -7.72
C PHE A 44 -12.80 2.93 -6.67
N ILE A 45 -11.56 2.47 -6.84
CA ILE A 45 -10.92 1.50 -5.94
C ILE A 45 -9.61 2.08 -5.40
N TYR A 46 -9.49 2.09 -4.08
CA TYR A 46 -8.29 2.54 -3.37
C TYR A 46 -7.74 1.44 -2.48
N TYR A 47 -6.41 1.31 -2.42
CA TYR A 47 -5.72 0.28 -1.65
C TYR A 47 -4.82 0.87 -0.58
N TRP A 48 -4.90 0.31 0.62
CA TRP A 48 -4.12 0.70 1.78
C TRP A 48 -3.63 -0.54 2.52
N VAL A 49 -2.56 -0.42 3.29
CA VAL A 49 -2.08 -1.45 4.21
C VAL A 49 -2.35 -0.99 5.63
N ALA A 50 -2.91 -1.88 6.44
CA ALA A 50 -2.92 -1.77 7.89
C ALA A 50 -1.89 -2.74 8.48
N GLU A 51 -0.79 -2.20 9.03
CA GLU A 51 0.12 -2.98 9.86
C GLU A 51 -0.52 -3.20 11.23
N LEU A 52 -0.60 -4.47 11.63
CA LEU A 52 -1.12 -4.85 12.93
C LEU A 52 0.05 -5.10 13.85
N GLU A 53 0.25 -4.21 14.82
CA GLU A 53 1.22 -4.45 15.88
C GLU A 53 0.77 -5.67 16.68
N LYS A 54 1.72 -6.55 17.02
CA LYS A 54 1.46 -7.61 17.98
C LYS A 54 1.17 -6.95 19.32
N TYR A 55 -0.04 -7.17 19.83
CA TYR A 55 -0.40 -6.75 21.18
C TYR A 55 0.42 -7.55 22.19
N GLU A 56 1.19 -6.86 23.05
CA GLU A 56 1.93 -7.51 24.13
C GLU A 56 0.99 -7.94 25.27
N LYS A 57 -0.16 -7.26 25.39
CA LYS A 57 -1.22 -7.54 26.37
C LYS A 57 -2.58 -7.55 25.68
N VAL A 58 -3.47 -8.43 26.14
CA VAL A 58 -4.82 -8.63 25.55
C VAL A 58 -5.67 -7.35 25.56
N ASP A 59 -5.43 -6.44 26.52
CA ASP A 59 -6.23 -5.23 26.73
C ASP A 59 -5.59 -3.95 26.14
N GLU A 60 -4.45 -4.04 25.46
CA GLU A 60 -3.79 -2.87 24.89
C GLU A 60 -4.42 -2.50 23.54
N TYR A 61 -5.20 -1.41 23.47
CA TYR A 61 -5.64 -0.87 22.19
C TYR A 61 -4.51 -0.05 21.55
N LYS A 62 -4.07 -0.46 20.37
CA LYS A 62 -3.16 0.31 19.52
C LYS A 62 -3.77 0.44 18.14
N GLU A 63 -4.11 1.66 17.77
CA GLU A 63 -4.66 1.94 16.45
C GLU A 63 -3.69 1.42 15.37
N PRO A 64 -4.20 0.67 14.37
CA PRO A 64 -3.35 0.15 13.31
C PRO A 64 -2.70 1.30 12.54
N LYS A 65 -1.43 1.13 12.19
CA LYS A 65 -0.75 2.05 11.28
C LYS A 65 -1.25 1.78 9.87
N ILE A 66 -1.97 2.74 9.29
CA ILE A 66 -2.56 2.63 7.96
C ILE A 66 -1.80 3.53 7.01
N TYR A 67 -1.38 2.99 5.87
CA TYR A 67 -0.62 3.74 4.86
C TYR A 67 -0.88 3.24 3.45
N SER A 68 -0.55 4.07 2.46
CA SER A 68 -0.89 3.83 1.05
C SER A 68 -0.25 2.55 0.51
N LEU A 69 -0.99 1.81 -0.32
CA LEU A 69 -0.49 0.67 -1.07
C LEU A 69 -0.72 0.88 -2.55
N PHE A 70 0.37 0.89 -3.32
CA PHE A 70 0.30 1.03 -4.76
C PHE A 70 0.23 -0.33 -5.45
N LEU A 71 -0.97 -0.69 -5.90
CA LEU A 71 -1.22 -1.93 -6.67
C LEU A 71 -1.36 -1.70 -8.18
N HIS A 72 -1.08 -0.49 -8.67
CA HIS A 72 -1.18 -0.12 -10.09
C HIS A 72 0.05 0.66 -10.52
N GLU A 73 0.56 0.42 -11.73
CA GLU A 73 1.76 1.05 -12.29
C GLU A 73 1.46 2.44 -12.87
N PHE A 74 1.11 3.40 -12.01
CA PHE A 74 0.94 4.81 -12.40
C PHE A 74 2.17 5.68 -12.09
N TYR A 75 3.24 5.06 -11.59
CA TYR A 75 4.51 5.67 -11.16
C TYR A 75 5.67 5.18 -12.04
N GLY A 76 6.81 5.88 -12.04
CA GLY A 76 8.02 5.39 -12.73
C GLY A 76 8.69 4.23 -12.00
N SER A 77 9.38 3.34 -12.72
CA SER A 77 10.06 2.18 -12.11
C SER A 77 11.12 2.59 -11.08
N ASP A 78 11.74 3.75 -11.27
CA ASP A 78 12.67 4.40 -10.34
C ASP A 78 12.04 4.66 -8.95
N GLN A 79 10.74 4.92 -8.89
CA GLN A 79 10.02 5.18 -7.64
C GLN A 79 9.86 3.90 -6.80
N LEU A 80 9.66 2.75 -7.44
CA LEU A 80 9.68 1.43 -6.80
C LEU A 80 11.08 1.12 -6.27
N GLU A 81 12.11 1.30 -7.10
CA GLU A 81 13.49 1.02 -6.73
C GLU A 81 13.96 1.90 -5.57
N SER A 82 13.74 3.21 -5.69
CA SER A 82 14.03 4.20 -4.64
C SER A 82 13.37 3.78 -3.33
N CYS A 83 12.07 3.45 -3.39
CA CYS A 83 11.36 2.99 -2.21
C CYS A 83 11.99 1.74 -1.63
N CYS A 84 12.25 0.70 -2.42
CA CYS A 84 12.87 -0.55 -1.94
C CYS A 84 14.29 -0.38 -1.37
N LEU A 85 14.99 0.71 -1.72
CA LEU A 85 16.26 1.13 -1.12
C LEU A 85 16.09 2.01 0.13
N GLY A 86 14.85 2.14 0.65
CA GLY A 86 14.52 2.93 1.83
C GLY A 86 14.60 4.44 1.60
N LYS A 87 14.70 4.89 0.34
CA LYS A 87 14.74 6.31 -0.01
C LYS A 87 13.32 6.85 -0.20
N VAL A 88 13.20 8.16 -0.12
CA VAL A 88 11.96 8.89 -0.40
C VAL A 88 11.47 8.58 -1.82
N SER A 89 10.16 8.40 -1.97
CA SER A 89 9.51 8.11 -3.25
C SER A 89 8.46 9.18 -3.60
N TYR A 90 8.37 9.52 -4.88
CA TYR A 90 7.54 10.55 -5.49
C TYR A 90 6.65 9.94 -6.59
N PRO A 91 5.73 9.01 -6.24
CA PRO A 91 4.97 8.23 -7.21
C PRO A 91 4.07 9.07 -8.15
N TYR A 92 3.76 10.32 -7.80
CA TYR A 92 2.94 11.23 -8.62
C TYR A 92 3.76 12.24 -9.42
N THR A 93 5.10 12.18 -9.37
CA THR A 93 5.99 13.09 -10.10
C THR A 93 6.52 12.38 -11.34
N MET A 94 6.01 12.78 -12.50
CA MET A 94 6.50 12.31 -13.80
C MET A 94 7.22 13.44 -14.53
N THR A 95 8.36 13.12 -15.13
CA THR A 95 9.14 14.03 -15.98
C THR A 95 9.40 13.37 -17.32
N THR A 96 9.99 14.11 -18.27
CA THR A 96 10.41 13.56 -19.56
C THR A 96 11.47 12.45 -19.44
N GLY A 97 12.13 12.33 -18.29
CA GLY A 97 13.09 11.26 -18.00
C GLY A 97 12.50 10.11 -17.18
N THR A 98 11.20 10.09 -16.90
CA THR A 98 10.58 8.99 -16.14
C THR A 98 10.53 7.72 -16.99
N GLU A 99 11.13 6.65 -16.48
CA GLU A 99 11.11 5.33 -17.12
C GLU A 99 10.01 4.44 -16.54
N PHE A 100 9.42 3.60 -17.39
CA PHE A 100 8.40 2.60 -17.03
C PHE A 100 8.93 1.17 -17.23
N ASN A 101 10.24 1.01 -17.03
CA ASN A 101 10.95 -0.25 -17.20
C ASN A 101 10.90 -1.02 -15.88
N PHE A 102 9.73 -1.57 -15.53
CA PHE A 102 9.57 -2.39 -14.34
C PHE A 102 10.28 -3.74 -14.49
N PRO A 103 10.62 -4.42 -13.36
CA PRO A 103 11.10 -5.79 -13.42
C PRO A 103 10.15 -6.69 -14.22
N ASP A 104 10.70 -7.69 -14.91
CA ASP A 104 9.91 -8.63 -15.72
C ASP A 104 8.72 -9.18 -14.93
N ASN A 105 7.55 -9.19 -15.57
CA ASN A 105 6.25 -9.65 -15.04
C ASN A 105 5.70 -8.86 -13.83
N TYR A 106 6.23 -7.68 -13.49
CA TYR A 106 5.72 -6.91 -12.35
C TYR A 106 4.24 -6.49 -12.55
N SER A 107 3.86 -6.10 -13.77
CA SER A 107 2.46 -5.76 -14.10
C SER A 107 1.50 -6.94 -13.93
N GLU A 108 1.92 -8.12 -14.40
CA GLU A 108 1.18 -9.38 -14.25
C GLU A 108 1.06 -9.74 -12.77
N TYR A 109 2.17 -9.67 -12.04
CA TYR A 109 2.22 -9.86 -10.59
C TYR A 109 1.24 -8.95 -9.84
N LEU A 110 1.19 -7.65 -10.14
CA LEU A 110 0.22 -6.73 -9.52
C LEU A 110 -1.22 -7.12 -9.87
N THR A 111 -1.45 -7.59 -11.09
CA THR A 111 -2.76 -8.07 -11.54
C THR A 111 -3.20 -9.31 -10.76
N GLU A 112 -2.33 -10.30 -10.62
CA GLU A 112 -2.57 -11.49 -9.82
C GLU A 112 -2.83 -11.15 -8.35
N LEU A 113 -2.05 -10.22 -7.78
CA LEU A 113 -2.25 -9.77 -6.40
C LEU A 113 -3.60 -9.09 -6.22
N ARG A 114 -4.03 -8.23 -7.15
CA ARG A 114 -5.36 -7.60 -7.10
C ARG A 114 -6.48 -8.63 -7.16
N GLU A 115 -6.37 -9.63 -8.03
CA GLU A 115 -7.36 -10.72 -8.13
C GLU A 115 -7.37 -11.59 -6.87
N LEU A 116 -6.19 -11.89 -6.31
CA LEU A 116 -6.06 -12.60 -5.04
C LEU A 116 -6.74 -11.83 -3.90
N VAL A 117 -6.50 -10.51 -3.81
CA VAL A 117 -7.14 -9.63 -2.83
C VAL A 117 -8.65 -9.62 -3.01
N LYS A 118 -9.12 -9.38 -4.25
CA LYS A 118 -10.55 -9.30 -4.59
C LYS A 118 -11.31 -10.58 -4.26
N LYS A 119 -10.72 -11.75 -4.50
CA LYS A 119 -11.31 -13.06 -4.23
C LYS A 119 -11.45 -13.38 -2.74
N ASN A 120 -10.54 -12.86 -1.91
CA ASN A 120 -10.43 -13.24 -0.50
C ASN A 120 -10.86 -12.13 0.49
N ARG A 121 -11.20 -10.95 -0.01
CA ARG A 121 -11.59 -9.81 0.83
C ARG A 121 -12.91 -10.05 1.56
N GLN A 122 -12.96 -9.59 2.80
CA GLN A 122 -14.16 -9.58 3.62
C GLN A 122 -14.66 -8.15 3.79
N LYS A 123 -15.96 -7.94 3.60
CA LYS A 123 -16.58 -6.63 3.82
C LYS A 123 -16.61 -6.32 5.31
N ILE A 124 -16.08 -5.16 5.70
CA ILE A 124 -15.98 -4.76 7.10
C ILE A 124 -16.84 -3.54 7.44
N GLN A 125 -17.08 -2.64 6.48
CA GLN A 125 -17.91 -1.46 6.69
C GLN A 125 -18.60 -1.03 5.39
N VAL A 126 -19.77 -0.40 5.51
CA VAL A 126 -20.43 0.34 4.43
C VAL A 126 -20.74 1.74 4.95
N ILE A 127 -20.15 2.75 4.32
CA ILE A 127 -20.37 4.16 4.64
C ILE A 127 -21.23 4.76 3.53
N LYS A 128 -22.25 5.53 3.92
CA LYS A 128 -23.13 6.24 2.99
C LYS A 128 -23.04 7.73 3.31
N LYS A 129 -22.66 8.53 2.32
CA LYS A 129 -22.60 9.99 2.44
C LYS A 129 -23.64 10.59 1.49
N GLU A 130 -24.47 11.47 2.03
CA GLU A 130 -25.38 12.29 1.23
C GLU A 130 -24.90 13.73 1.32
N TRP A 131 -24.63 14.30 0.15
CA TRP A 131 -24.13 15.64 0.00
C TRP A 131 -25.25 16.56 -0.46
N LYS A 132 -24.98 17.86 -0.49
CA LYS A 132 -25.90 18.85 -1.07
C LYS A 132 -26.21 18.49 -2.53
N ASP A 133 -27.36 18.93 -3.03
CA ASP A 133 -27.83 18.69 -4.40
C ASP A 133 -28.10 17.21 -4.77
N GLY A 134 -28.31 16.36 -3.76
CA GLY A 134 -28.69 14.95 -3.93
C GLY A 134 -27.56 14.07 -4.47
N TYR A 135 -26.31 14.52 -4.34
CA TYR A 135 -25.15 13.69 -4.65
C TYR A 135 -24.97 12.65 -3.53
N ARG A 136 -24.86 11.38 -3.91
CA ARG A 136 -24.77 10.25 -2.97
C ARG A 136 -23.53 9.43 -3.27
N GLU A 137 -22.78 9.16 -2.22
CA GLU A 137 -21.57 8.35 -2.25
C GLU A 137 -21.77 7.15 -1.32
N LYS A 138 -21.39 5.98 -1.81
CA LYS A 138 -21.34 4.75 -1.02
C LYS A 138 -19.92 4.23 -1.07
N VAL A 139 -19.31 4.10 0.11
CA VAL A 139 -17.98 3.52 0.26
C VAL A 139 -18.15 2.16 0.93
N THR A 140 -17.70 1.11 0.27
CA THR A 140 -17.63 -0.24 0.84
C THR A 140 -16.19 -0.55 1.19
N VAL A 141 -15.92 -0.75 2.47
CA VAL A 141 -14.59 -1.07 2.99
C VAL A 141 -14.48 -2.58 3.12
N TYR A 142 -13.40 -3.13 2.56
CA TYR A 142 -13.04 -4.53 2.69
C TYR A 142 -11.65 -4.68 3.30
N ALA A 143 -11.42 -5.84 3.89
CA ALA A 143 -10.13 -6.24 4.45
C ALA A 143 -9.72 -7.62 3.93
N THR A 144 -8.46 -7.74 3.52
CA THR A 144 -7.83 -9.00 3.11
C THR A 144 -6.54 -9.21 3.90
N PRO A 145 -6.55 -10.12 4.88
CA PRO A 145 -5.36 -10.47 5.66
C PRO A 145 -4.38 -11.26 4.81
N VAL A 146 -3.15 -10.78 4.75
CA VAL A 146 -2.09 -11.36 3.93
C VAL A 146 -0.78 -11.44 4.70
N ARG A 147 0.05 -12.40 4.30
CA ARG A 147 1.46 -12.48 4.64
C ARG A 147 2.25 -12.23 3.36
N GLY A 148 3.24 -11.35 3.40
CA GLY A 148 4.06 -11.02 2.24
C GLY A 148 5.14 -9.99 2.54
N LYS A 149 5.75 -9.43 1.49
CA LYS A 149 6.78 -8.38 1.62
C LYS A 149 6.32 -7.08 0.97
N LEU A 150 6.63 -5.97 1.63
CA LEU A 150 6.36 -4.62 1.19
C LEU A 150 7.65 -3.81 1.23
N CYS A 151 8.00 -3.18 0.11
CA CYS A 151 8.93 -2.06 0.15
C CYS A 151 8.19 -0.88 0.76
N THR A 152 8.71 -0.32 1.86
CA THR A 152 8.06 0.81 2.52
C THR A 152 8.98 2.01 2.66
N CYS A 153 8.52 3.20 2.32
CA CYS A 153 9.33 4.42 2.33
C CYS A 153 8.47 5.64 2.68
N GLU A 154 9.13 6.78 2.82
CA GLU A 154 8.47 8.08 2.99
C GLU A 154 8.00 8.63 1.63
N PHE A 155 6.82 9.23 1.63
CA PHE A 155 6.28 10.00 0.53
C PHE A 155 6.91 11.39 0.47
N GLY A 156 7.47 11.73 -0.69
CA GLY A 156 8.15 13.01 -0.89
C GLY A 156 7.29 14.14 -1.48
N GLY A 157 6.11 13.81 -2.02
CA GLY A 157 5.26 14.78 -2.70
C GLY A 157 4.39 15.63 -1.76
N ASP A 158 3.70 16.61 -2.34
CA ASP A 158 2.83 17.56 -1.63
C ASP A 158 1.36 17.44 -2.08
N ARG A 159 0.99 16.34 -2.74
CA ARG A 159 -0.36 16.08 -3.28
C ARG A 159 -0.83 14.67 -2.93
N PHE A 160 -2.13 14.50 -2.76
CA PHE A 160 -2.84 13.24 -2.45
C PHE A 160 -2.52 12.58 -1.10
N LEU A 161 -1.29 12.74 -0.61
CA LEU A 161 -0.84 12.29 0.71
C LEU A 161 -0.07 13.42 1.40
N THR A 162 0.10 13.31 2.72
CA THR A 162 0.93 14.26 3.47
C THR A 162 2.40 13.93 3.24
N LYS A 163 3.23 14.94 3.01
CA LYS A 163 4.68 14.75 2.91
C LYS A 163 5.21 14.08 4.18
N GLY A 164 6.02 13.03 4.01
CA GLY A 164 6.52 12.19 5.10
C GLY A 164 5.61 11.03 5.48
N ASP A 165 4.39 10.96 4.92
CA ASP A 165 3.53 9.78 5.10
C ASP A 165 4.23 8.54 4.57
N ARG A 166 3.96 7.42 5.24
CA ARG A 166 4.47 6.13 4.81
C ARG A 166 3.70 5.69 3.56
N ILE A 167 4.40 5.08 2.61
CA ILE A 167 3.81 4.49 1.40
C ILE A 167 4.47 3.15 1.10
N SER A 168 3.77 2.29 0.37
CA SER A 168 4.24 0.94 0.11
C SER A 168 4.01 0.43 -1.29
N PHE A 169 4.94 -0.41 -1.72
CA PHE A 169 4.87 -1.17 -2.97
C PHE A 169 5.02 -2.66 -2.66
N PRO A 170 4.18 -3.52 -3.25
CA PRO A 170 4.26 -4.95 -3.03
C PRO A 170 5.47 -5.54 -3.76
N LYS A 171 6.11 -6.54 -3.14
CA LYS A 171 7.23 -7.26 -3.71
C LYS A 171 7.22 -8.73 -3.29
N GLY A 172 7.42 -9.65 -4.23
CA GLY A 172 7.45 -11.09 -3.96
C GLY A 172 6.07 -11.69 -3.67
N ASN A 173 6.06 -12.92 -3.16
CA ASN A 173 4.83 -13.72 -3.03
C ASN A 173 3.96 -13.28 -1.85
N TYR A 174 2.66 -13.53 -1.99
CA TYR A 174 1.62 -13.20 -1.01
C TYR A 174 0.82 -14.46 -0.65
N GLU A 175 0.59 -14.67 0.63
CA GLU A 175 -0.22 -15.75 1.17
C GLU A 175 -1.45 -15.17 1.90
N ILE A 176 -2.63 -15.73 1.65
CA ILE A 176 -3.86 -15.35 2.37
C ILE A 176 -3.85 -15.95 3.77
N ILE A 177 -4.03 -15.12 4.79
CA ILE A 177 -4.17 -15.59 6.17
C ILE A 177 -5.65 -15.84 6.47
N LYS A 178 -6.05 -17.11 6.44
CA LYS A 178 -7.42 -17.51 6.76
C LYS A 178 -7.75 -17.24 8.23
N ASN A 179 -9.01 -16.93 8.51
CA ASN A 179 -9.54 -16.74 9.86
C ASN A 179 -8.79 -15.68 10.69
N TYR A 180 -8.22 -14.68 10.02
CA TYR A 180 -7.51 -13.61 10.72
C TYR A 180 -8.47 -12.54 11.26
N LEU A 181 -9.53 -12.18 10.51
CA LEU A 181 -10.56 -11.20 10.92
C LEU A 181 -11.63 -11.85 11.81
N THR A 182 -11.22 -12.53 12.89
CA THR A 182 -12.13 -13.14 13.87
C THR A 182 -12.51 -12.17 14.98
N LYS A 183 -13.48 -12.57 15.80
CA LYS A 183 -14.05 -11.84 16.96
C LYS A 183 -13.06 -11.39 18.03
N GLU A 184 -11.90 -12.02 18.07
CA GLU A 184 -10.83 -11.76 19.04
C GLU A 184 -9.69 -10.89 18.48
N LYS A 185 -9.58 -10.69 17.16
CA LYS A 185 -8.46 -9.97 16.49
C LYS A 185 -8.91 -8.63 15.85
N ARG A 186 -9.93 -8.00 16.43
CA ARG A 186 -10.93 -7.16 15.72
C ARG A 186 -10.67 -5.67 15.52
N ILE A 187 -9.48 -5.13 15.75
CA ILE A 187 -9.36 -3.66 15.78
C ILE A 187 -9.86 -2.98 14.49
N LEU A 188 -9.60 -3.57 13.32
CA LEU A 188 -10.09 -3.06 12.04
C LEU A 188 -11.60 -3.22 11.84
N LEU A 189 -12.24 -4.22 12.47
CA LEU A 189 -13.69 -4.39 12.43
C LEU A 189 -14.44 -3.37 13.30
N TYR A 190 -13.74 -2.72 14.24
CA TYR A 190 -14.30 -1.69 15.12
C TYR A 190 -13.83 -0.28 14.78
N LYS A 191 -12.80 -0.13 13.93
CA LYS A 191 -12.37 1.17 13.43
C LYS A 191 -13.46 1.76 12.53
N ASP A 192 -13.86 2.99 12.83
CA ASP A 192 -14.72 3.77 11.95
C ASP A 192 -13.87 4.44 10.84
N PHE A 193 -14.17 4.13 9.59
CA PHE A 193 -13.53 4.73 8.42
C PHE A 193 -14.32 5.89 7.80
N SER A 194 -15.40 6.37 8.44
CA SER A 194 -16.26 7.42 7.88
C SER A 194 -15.52 8.71 7.54
N ASP A 195 -14.55 9.08 8.38
CA ASP A 195 -13.71 10.29 8.24
C ASP A 195 -12.29 9.98 7.75
N PHE A 196 -12.01 8.74 7.34
CA PHE A 196 -10.70 8.36 6.83
C PHE A 196 -10.53 8.86 5.39
N ASP A 197 -9.48 9.62 5.11
CA ASP A 197 -9.13 10.05 3.74
C ASP A 197 -8.41 8.92 2.99
N TYR A 198 -9.19 8.07 2.33
CA TYR A 198 -8.69 6.93 1.57
C TYR A 198 -8.26 7.28 0.14
N SER A 199 -8.41 8.53 -0.31
CA SER A 199 -8.20 8.90 -1.70
C SER A 199 -6.72 9.10 -2.03
N ASN A 200 -5.99 8.02 -2.32
CA ASN A 200 -4.56 8.06 -2.64
C ASN A 200 -4.27 7.87 -4.14
N THR A 201 -4.76 6.80 -4.75
CA THR A 201 -4.56 6.48 -6.16
C THR A 201 -5.89 6.10 -6.76
N ASP A 202 -6.35 6.92 -7.70
CA ASP A 202 -7.60 6.68 -8.42
C ASP A 202 -7.42 5.55 -9.45
N TYR A 203 -7.94 4.36 -9.14
CA TYR A 203 -8.19 3.30 -10.13
C TYR A 203 -9.69 3.14 -10.36
N ARG A 204 -10.09 3.07 -11.63
CA ARG A 204 -11.50 3.01 -12.06
C ARG A 204 -11.75 1.71 -12.80
N THR A 205 -12.85 1.03 -12.49
CA THR A 205 -13.19 -0.26 -13.10
C THR A 205 -13.73 -0.16 -14.53
N GLY A 206 -13.95 1.05 -15.07
CA GLY A 206 -14.78 1.24 -16.27
C GLY A 206 -16.23 0.84 -16.02
N LYS A 207 -17.14 1.21 -16.92
CA LYS A 207 -18.52 0.69 -16.94
C LYS A 207 -18.63 -0.43 -17.97
#